data_AF-A0AAP0HXA1-F1
#
_entry.id   AF-A0AAP0HXA1-F1
#
_cell.length_a   1.000
_cell.length_b   1.000
_cell.length_c   1.000
_cell.angle_alpha   90.00
_cell.angle_beta   90.00
_cell.angle_gamma   90.00
#
_symmetry.space_group_name_H-M   'P 1'
#
loop_
_entity.id
_entity.type
_entity.pdbx_description
1 polymer ?
#
loop_
_entity_poly.entity_id
_entity_poly.type
_entity_poly.pdbx_seq_one_letter_code
_entity_poly.pdbx_strand_id
1 'polypeptide(L)'
;MMSMSGSPRQWSAADPTPLLARPTNLDRTPSSASASSASIEMETAPPPRVFLGVDVGTGSARAGMFDEGGKLLGSASSHIQIWKEGDCIEQSSTDIWHAICAAVKAACSLANVDGKEVISVGFAATCSLVAVDADGAPVTVSWSGDARRNIIVWMDHRAVKQAERINSSNSPVLQYCGGALSPEQQPPKLLWVKENLPESWSMAFRWMDLSDWLSYRATGDDTRSLCTTVCKWTYLGHAHMQQSGEKDFRDMEACGWHDDFWEEIGLGELMDGHHAKIGRSVAFPGHALGSGLTAAAAKELGLVAGTPVGTSMIDAHAGGVGVMESVPVSDSNNREDNKEAICRRMVLVCGTSTCHMAVSQSKLFIPGVWGPFWSAMVPEYWLTEGGQSATGALLDHIVNNHVAAPHLANRAASRSISLFELLNKILDTMTHEMDAPFLAALAEDLHVLPDFHGNRSPIADPKAKGIISGLTLDASEKQLSLLYLGTVQAIAYGTRHIVEHCNSHGHKIDTLLACGGLAKNHLYIQQHADITGCSIILPRESESVLLGAAILGAVAAKKYSSLRDAMKALNAAGQVIYPSSDPRVKKFHDAKYCIFRELYEQQLSHRARMKEALA
;
A
#
# COMPACT_ATOMS: atom_id res chain seq x y z
N MET A 1 -42.17 -3.43 -54.08
CA MET A 1 -42.43 -3.38 -55.54
C MET A 1 -41.22 -2.75 -56.21
N MET A 2 -40.70 -3.41 -57.27
CA MET A 2 -39.58 -3.03 -58.17
C MET A 2 -38.19 -2.91 -57.51
N SER A 3 -37.19 -3.80 -57.64
CA SER A 3 -36.66 -4.73 -58.67
C SER A 3 -35.60 -4.16 -59.63
N MET A 4 -34.36 -4.63 -59.40
CA MET A 4 -33.29 -4.99 -60.38
C MET A 4 -32.60 -3.85 -61.15
N SER A 5 -31.32 -3.85 -61.52
CA SER A 5 -30.21 -4.83 -61.73
C SER A 5 -28.95 -3.99 -62.04
N GLY A 6 -27.67 -4.38 -62.00
CA GLY A 6 -26.91 -5.61 -61.87
C GLY A 6 -25.44 -5.28 -62.18
N SER A 7 -24.48 -5.97 -61.57
CA SER A 7 -23.04 -5.98 -61.94
C SER A 7 -22.77 -7.21 -62.83
N PRO A 8 -21.54 -7.75 -63.01
CA PRO A 8 -20.15 -7.23 -62.94
C PRO A 8 -19.32 -7.67 -64.18
N ARG A 9 -18.01 -7.36 -64.25
CA ARG A 9 -16.93 -8.33 -64.56
C ARG A 9 -15.51 -7.72 -64.60
N GLN A 10 -14.57 -8.65 -64.54
CA GLN A 10 -13.18 -8.61 -64.08
C GLN A 10 -12.18 -8.87 -65.22
N TRP A 11 -10.90 -8.51 -64.96
CA TRP A 11 -9.61 -9.14 -65.35
C TRP A 11 -8.93 -8.84 -66.71
N SER A 12 -7.63 -8.48 -66.63
CA SER A 12 -6.46 -9.25 -67.14
C SER A 12 -5.31 -8.40 -67.73
N ALA A 13 -4.08 -8.80 -67.38
CA ALA A 13 -2.74 -8.31 -67.71
C ALA A 13 -2.31 -8.30 -69.19
N ALA A 14 -1.29 -7.47 -69.51
CA ALA A 14 0.02 -7.81 -70.12
C ALA A 14 0.56 -6.78 -71.13
N ASP A 15 1.84 -6.43 -70.95
CA ASP A 15 2.78 -5.63 -71.77
C ASP A 15 3.09 -6.26 -73.15
N PRO A 16 3.73 -5.60 -74.18
CA PRO A 16 5.18 -5.25 -74.11
C PRO A 16 5.82 -4.18 -75.09
N THR A 17 6.92 -3.50 -74.66
CA THR A 17 8.18 -3.05 -75.40
C THR A 17 8.17 -2.15 -76.67
N PRO A 18 9.32 -1.66 -77.27
CA PRO A 18 10.71 -1.31 -76.82
C PRO A 18 11.36 -0.03 -77.49
N LEU A 19 12.70 0.18 -77.32
CA LEU A 19 13.75 0.83 -78.18
C LEU A 19 14.40 2.13 -77.61
N LEU A 20 15.73 2.40 -77.57
CA LEU A 20 16.92 2.14 -78.42
C LEU A 20 18.25 2.19 -77.59
N ALA A 21 19.23 1.28 -77.75
CA ALA A 21 20.50 1.33 -78.55
C ALA A 21 21.62 2.29 -78.02
N ARG A 22 22.95 2.03 -78.01
CA ARG A 22 23.90 0.94 -78.40
C ARG A 22 25.34 1.28 -77.84
N PRO A 23 26.38 0.42 -78.00
CA PRO A 23 27.53 0.23 -77.08
C PRO A 23 28.92 0.59 -77.66
N THR A 24 30.01 0.46 -76.87
CA THR A 24 31.35 0.03 -77.36
C THR A 24 32.23 -0.67 -76.30
N ASN A 25 32.53 -1.95 -76.59
CA ASN A 25 33.67 -2.85 -76.27
C ASN A 25 34.93 -2.33 -75.53
N LEU A 26 35.48 -3.15 -74.63
CA LEU A 26 36.60 -4.08 -74.92
C LEU A 26 37.01 -4.91 -73.69
N ASP A 27 37.24 -6.21 -73.94
CA ASP A 27 37.68 -7.27 -73.03
C ASP A 27 39.04 -7.03 -72.34
N ARG A 28 39.14 -7.48 -71.09
CA ARG A 28 40.26 -8.31 -70.56
C ARG A 28 39.98 -8.75 -69.11
N THR A 29 39.81 -10.04 -68.89
CA THR A 29 39.87 -10.74 -67.59
C THR A 29 41.30 -11.30 -67.35
N PRO A 30 41.65 -11.88 -66.19
CA PRO A 30 41.13 -11.69 -64.82
C PRO A 30 42.25 -11.52 -63.76
N SER A 31 41.95 -10.94 -62.58
CA SER A 31 42.63 -11.36 -61.35
C SER A 31 41.71 -11.19 -60.14
N SER A 32 41.53 -12.29 -59.43
CA SER A 32 40.71 -12.49 -58.23
C SER A 32 41.12 -11.59 -57.05
N ALA A 33 40.13 -10.88 -56.49
CA ALA A 33 40.16 -10.45 -55.09
C ALA A 33 38.75 -10.68 -54.51
N SER A 34 38.68 -11.59 -53.54
CA SER A 34 37.49 -11.93 -52.78
C SER A 34 37.06 -10.76 -51.90
N ALA A 35 35.93 -10.14 -52.22
CA ALA A 35 35.25 -9.22 -51.32
C ALA A 35 34.41 -10.03 -50.33
N SER A 36 34.87 -10.09 -49.07
CA SER A 36 34.09 -10.56 -47.94
C SER A 36 32.90 -9.63 -47.72
N SER A 37 31.68 -10.15 -47.85
CA SER A 37 30.46 -9.46 -47.41
C SER A 37 30.46 -9.43 -45.88
N ALA A 38 30.81 -8.28 -45.31
CA ALA A 38 30.58 -8.02 -43.89
C ALA A 38 29.06 -7.93 -43.66
N SER A 39 28.50 -8.98 -43.06
CA SER A 39 27.17 -8.96 -42.47
C SER A 39 27.19 -7.96 -41.31
N ILE A 40 26.40 -6.90 -41.44
CA ILE A 40 26.08 -6.00 -40.34
C ILE A 40 25.24 -6.84 -39.35
N GLU A 41 25.88 -7.34 -38.30
CA GLU A 41 25.16 -7.83 -37.12
C GLU A 41 24.40 -6.63 -36.55
N MET A 42 23.08 -6.63 -36.70
CA MET A 42 22.22 -5.81 -35.86
C MET A 42 22.48 -6.25 -34.41
N GLU A 43 23.21 -5.44 -33.66
CA GLU A 43 23.27 -5.53 -32.21
C GLU A 43 21.83 -5.56 -31.69
N THR A 44 21.38 -6.76 -31.31
CA THR A 44 20.11 -6.93 -30.62
C THR A 44 20.19 -6.10 -29.35
N ALA A 45 19.27 -5.14 -29.18
CA ALA A 45 19.17 -4.37 -27.96
C ALA A 45 19.24 -5.34 -26.75
N PRO A 46 19.95 -4.96 -25.67
CA PRO A 46 20.03 -5.81 -24.48
C PRO A 46 18.61 -6.19 -24.04
N PRO A 47 18.38 -7.43 -23.57
CA PRO A 47 17.07 -7.86 -23.16
C PRO A 47 16.49 -6.88 -22.13
N PRO A 48 15.20 -6.52 -22.21
CA PRO A 48 14.58 -5.58 -21.30
C PRO A 48 14.79 -6.05 -19.87
N ARG A 49 15.25 -5.13 -19.02
CA ARG A 49 15.48 -5.39 -17.60
C ARG A 49 14.19 -5.12 -16.85
N VAL A 50 13.71 -6.12 -16.11
CA VAL A 50 12.41 -6.08 -15.43
C VAL A 50 12.59 -6.18 -13.91
N PHE A 51 11.87 -5.32 -13.19
CA PHE A 51 11.76 -5.36 -11.74
C PHE A 51 10.46 -6.07 -11.34
N LEU A 52 10.55 -7.07 -10.46
CA LEU A 52 9.38 -7.74 -9.90
C LEU A 52 9.03 -7.14 -8.53
N GLY A 53 7.80 -6.64 -8.41
CA GLY A 53 7.17 -6.34 -7.14
C GLY A 53 6.15 -7.41 -6.76
N VAL A 54 6.18 -7.86 -5.51
CA VAL A 54 5.18 -8.79 -4.94
C VAL A 54 4.50 -8.10 -3.77
N ASP A 55 3.17 -8.20 -3.71
CA ASP A 55 2.34 -7.64 -2.65
C ASP A 55 1.35 -8.70 -2.12
N VAL A 56 1.43 -9.00 -0.82
CA VAL A 56 0.50 -9.91 -0.13
C VAL A 56 -0.46 -9.11 0.73
N GLY A 57 -1.65 -8.86 0.18
CA GLY A 57 -2.76 -8.25 0.89
C GLY A 57 -3.53 -9.24 1.76
N THR A 58 -4.71 -8.84 2.23
CA THR A 58 -5.54 -9.70 3.10
C THR A 58 -6.22 -10.86 2.35
N GLY A 59 -6.61 -10.66 1.08
CA GLY A 59 -7.40 -11.63 0.31
C GLY A 59 -6.70 -12.24 -0.90
N SER A 60 -5.52 -11.75 -1.25
CA SER A 60 -4.73 -12.25 -2.39
C SER A 60 -3.25 -11.88 -2.30
N ALA A 61 -2.42 -12.69 -2.95
CA ALA A 61 -1.07 -12.35 -3.33
C ALA A 61 -1.05 -11.82 -4.77
N ARG A 62 -0.33 -10.74 -5.01
CA ARG A 62 -0.22 -10.05 -6.31
C ARG A 62 1.24 -9.95 -6.73
N ALA A 63 1.47 -10.00 -8.04
CA ALA A 63 2.78 -9.79 -8.64
C ALA A 63 2.67 -8.78 -9.79
N GLY A 64 3.65 -7.90 -9.93
CA GLY A 64 3.72 -6.89 -10.99
C GLY A 64 5.13 -6.80 -11.57
N MET A 65 5.20 -6.75 -12.90
CA MET A 65 6.43 -6.60 -13.67
C MET A 65 6.57 -5.15 -14.13
N PHE A 66 7.69 -4.51 -13.83
CA PHE A 66 7.94 -3.11 -14.17
C PHE A 66 9.19 -2.95 -15.02
N ASP A 67 9.15 -2.03 -15.99
CA ASP A 67 10.34 -1.64 -16.74
C ASP A 67 11.23 -0.64 -15.96
N GLU A 68 12.36 -0.26 -16.56
CA GLU A 68 13.31 0.71 -15.98
C GLU A 68 12.73 2.14 -15.86
N GLY A 69 11.56 2.43 -16.46
CA GLY A 69 10.82 3.68 -16.29
C GLY A 69 9.70 3.61 -15.25
N GLY A 70 9.58 2.48 -14.55
CA GLY A 70 8.55 2.23 -13.54
C GLY A 70 7.17 2.01 -14.14
N LYS A 71 7.06 1.66 -15.42
CA LYS A 71 5.77 1.35 -16.06
C LYS A 71 5.42 -0.11 -15.85
N LEU A 72 4.15 -0.38 -15.51
CA LEU A 72 3.65 -1.74 -15.36
C LEU A 72 3.53 -2.43 -16.73
N LEU A 73 4.23 -3.55 -16.90
CA LEU A 73 4.22 -4.40 -18.09
C LEU A 73 3.14 -5.48 -18.01
N GLY A 74 2.91 -6.02 -16.82
CA GLY A 74 1.89 -7.03 -16.57
C GLY A 74 1.77 -7.31 -15.08
N SER A 75 0.56 -7.65 -14.63
CA SER A 75 0.29 -8.04 -13.25
C SER A 75 -0.72 -9.16 -13.17
N ALA A 76 -0.67 -9.93 -12.09
CA ALA A 76 -1.63 -10.98 -11.80
C ALA A 76 -1.84 -11.12 -10.30
N SER A 77 -2.94 -11.76 -9.92
CA SER A 77 -3.30 -12.03 -8.53
C SER A 77 -3.72 -13.47 -8.35
N SER A 78 -3.41 -14.05 -7.19
CA SER A 78 -3.93 -15.34 -6.74
C SER A 78 -4.56 -15.19 -5.36
N HIS A 79 -5.74 -15.79 -5.16
CA HIS A 79 -6.39 -15.81 -3.86
C HIS A 79 -5.56 -16.54 -2.81
N ILE A 80 -5.71 -16.11 -1.56
CA ILE A 80 -5.13 -16.75 -0.38
C ILE A 80 -6.25 -17.15 0.58
N GLN A 81 -6.09 -18.28 1.24
CA GLN A 81 -7.04 -18.81 2.20
C GLN A 81 -7.03 -17.98 3.48
N ILE A 82 -8.23 -17.64 3.99
CA ILE A 82 -8.41 -16.99 5.29
C ILE A 82 -9.38 -17.80 6.14
N TRP A 83 -9.03 -17.99 7.41
CA TRP A 83 -9.93 -18.54 8.43
C TRP A 83 -10.35 -17.44 9.39
N LYS A 84 -11.65 -17.31 9.65
CA LYS A 84 -12.19 -16.30 10.56
C LYS A 84 -13.16 -16.95 11.55
N GLU A 85 -12.82 -16.87 12.83
CA GLU A 85 -13.57 -17.44 13.95
C GLU A 85 -13.67 -16.39 15.07
N GLY A 86 -14.76 -15.62 15.08
CA GLY A 86 -14.89 -14.47 15.97
C GLY A 86 -13.80 -13.43 15.70
N ASP A 87 -13.03 -13.10 16.74
CA ASP A 87 -11.90 -12.16 16.68
C ASP A 87 -10.58 -12.81 16.21
N CYS A 88 -10.57 -14.14 16.05
CA CYS A 88 -9.41 -14.89 15.56
C CYS A 88 -9.43 -14.96 14.02
N ILE A 89 -8.39 -14.44 13.38
CA ILE A 89 -8.22 -14.38 11.93
C ILE A 89 -6.84 -14.92 11.57
N GLU A 90 -6.81 -15.98 10.78
CA GLU A 90 -5.60 -16.76 10.52
C GLU A 90 -5.41 -17.04 9.03
N GLN A 91 -4.14 -17.24 8.65
CA GLN A 91 -3.70 -17.57 7.30
C GLN A 91 -2.63 -18.67 7.32
N SER A 92 -2.22 -19.12 6.14
CA SER A 92 -1.17 -20.12 5.97
C SER A 92 -0.01 -19.55 5.16
N SER A 93 1.20 -19.62 5.71
CA SER A 93 2.40 -19.15 5.00
C SER A 93 2.68 -19.98 3.75
N THR A 94 2.44 -21.30 3.82
CA THR A 94 2.57 -22.22 2.68
C THR A 94 1.60 -21.88 1.54
N ASP A 95 0.33 -21.61 1.87
CA ASP A 95 -0.68 -21.20 0.90
C ASP A 95 -0.31 -19.86 0.22
N ILE A 96 0.10 -18.87 1.03
CA ILE A 96 0.55 -17.56 0.52
C ILE A 96 1.73 -17.73 -0.45
N TRP A 97 2.73 -18.56 -0.12
CA TRP A 97 3.86 -18.77 -1.03
C TRP A 97 3.44 -19.41 -2.35
N HIS A 98 2.56 -20.41 -2.32
CA HIS A 98 2.01 -21.00 -3.54
C HIS A 98 1.24 -19.97 -4.38
N ALA A 99 0.44 -19.11 -3.74
CA ALA A 99 -0.29 -18.03 -4.40
C ALA A 99 0.67 -17.01 -5.05
N ILE A 100 1.78 -16.67 -4.38
CA ILE A 100 2.83 -15.82 -4.95
C ILE A 100 3.44 -16.48 -6.19
N CYS A 101 3.83 -17.76 -6.11
CA CYS A 101 4.40 -18.46 -7.26
C CYS A 101 3.43 -18.49 -8.45
N ALA A 102 2.14 -18.68 -8.22
CA ALA A 102 1.11 -18.63 -9.25
C ALA A 102 0.98 -17.22 -9.85
N ALA A 103 0.91 -16.19 -9.01
CA ALA A 103 0.82 -14.80 -9.44
C ALA A 103 2.04 -14.36 -10.24
N VAL A 104 3.26 -14.71 -9.82
CA VAL A 104 4.51 -14.35 -10.51
C VAL A 104 4.55 -14.97 -11.91
N LYS A 105 4.25 -16.27 -12.04
CA LYS A 105 4.22 -16.95 -13.35
C LYS A 105 3.17 -16.36 -14.28
N ALA A 106 1.99 -16.05 -13.76
CA ALA A 106 0.95 -15.40 -14.53
C ALA A 106 1.34 -13.96 -14.95
N ALA A 107 1.98 -13.19 -14.06
CA ALA A 107 2.47 -11.85 -14.37
C ALA A 107 3.58 -11.88 -15.44
N CYS A 108 4.53 -12.82 -15.37
CA CYS A 108 5.52 -13.05 -16.44
C CYS A 108 4.84 -13.31 -17.79
N SER A 109 3.85 -14.21 -17.81
CA SER A 109 3.12 -14.54 -19.03
C SER A 109 2.35 -13.35 -19.61
N LEU A 110 1.70 -12.54 -18.76
CA LEU A 110 0.94 -11.37 -19.20
C LEU A 110 1.85 -10.22 -19.65
N ALA A 111 3.02 -10.08 -19.03
CA ALA A 111 4.04 -9.11 -19.42
C ALA A 111 4.85 -9.54 -20.64
N ASN A 112 4.75 -10.80 -21.07
CA ASN A 112 5.61 -11.43 -22.08
C ASN A 112 7.10 -11.29 -21.72
N VAL A 113 7.44 -11.64 -20.47
CA VAL A 113 8.78 -11.55 -19.88
C VAL A 113 9.26 -12.95 -19.47
N ASP A 114 10.43 -13.36 -19.94
CA ASP A 114 11.11 -14.57 -19.47
C ASP A 114 11.67 -14.35 -18.05
N GLY A 115 11.65 -15.37 -17.20
CA GLY A 115 12.19 -15.27 -15.84
C GLY A 115 13.66 -14.83 -15.76
N LYS A 116 14.44 -14.97 -16.84
CA LYS A 116 15.82 -14.47 -16.96
C LYS A 116 15.94 -12.96 -17.13
N GLU A 117 14.86 -12.30 -17.57
CA GLU A 117 14.79 -10.86 -17.76
C GLU A 117 14.45 -10.13 -16.45
N VAL A 118 13.97 -10.87 -15.44
CA VAL A 118 13.71 -10.36 -14.09
C VAL A 118 15.02 -10.24 -13.33
N ILE A 119 15.47 -8.99 -13.14
CA ILE A 119 16.77 -8.69 -12.54
C ILE A 119 16.71 -8.38 -11.04
N SER A 120 15.51 -8.27 -10.46
CA SER A 120 15.34 -8.10 -9.01
C SER A 120 13.94 -8.45 -8.54
N VAL A 121 13.82 -8.75 -7.25
CA VAL A 121 12.53 -8.98 -6.56
C VAL A 121 12.46 -8.11 -5.30
N GLY A 122 11.29 -7.53 -5.03
CA GLY A 122 10.97 -7.00 -3.72
C GLY A 122 9.60 -7.45 -3.25
N PHE A 123 9.45 -7.55 -1.92
CA PHE A 123 8.25 -8.05 -1.27
C PHE A 123 7.63 -6.98 -0.37
N ALA A 124 6.32 -6.87 -0.45
CA ALA A 124 5.49 -6.17 0.50
C ALA A 124 4.36 -7.06 1.00
N ALA A 125 3.91 -6.87 2.23
CA ALA A 125 2.79 -7.63 2.78
C ALA A 125 2.09 -6.89 3.92
N THR A 126 0.90 -7.34 4.27
CA THR A 126 0.26 -6.96 5.54
C THR A 126 1.19 -7.26 6.72
N CYS A 127 1.09 -6.48 7.81
CA CYS A 127 1.85 -6.69 9.05
C CYS A 127 1.31 -7.85 9.91
N SER A 128 1.16 -9.03 9.30
CA SER A 128 0.70 -10.25 9.96
C SER A 128 1.88 -10.98 10.63
N LEU A 129 1.63 -11.77 11.68
CA LEU A 129 2.66 -12.49 12.45
C LEU A 129 2.79 -13.93 11.96
N VAL A 130 3.99 -14.36 11.56
CA VAL A 130 4.28 -15.71 11.10
C VAL A 130 5.12 -16.47 12.14
N ALA A 131 4.75 -17.72 12.41
CA ALA A 131 5.48 -18.64 13.28
C ALA A 131 6.08 -19.80 12.48
N VAL A 132 7.37 -20.06 12.68
CA VAL A 132 8.08 -21.23 12.12
C VAL A 132 9.06 -21.85 13.12
N ASP A 133 9.34 -23.14 12.94
CA ASP A 133 10.31 -23.89 13.72
C ASP A 133 11.75 -23.71 13.20
N ALA A 134 12.69 -24.47 13.76
CA ALA A 134 14.12 -24.38 13.45
C ALA A 134 14.43 -24.74 11.99
N ASP A 135 13.64 -25.64 11.39
CA ASP A 135 13.75 -26.08 10.01
C ASP A 135 12.96 -25.18 9.04
N GLY A 136 12.25 -24.17 9.58
CA GLY A 136 11.42 -23.25 8.82
C GLY A 136 10.02 -23.81 8.49
N ALA A 137 9.61 -24.91 9.12
CA ALA A 137 8.28 -25.46 8.94
C ALA A 137 7.23 -24.66 9.74
N PRO A 138 5.97 -24.59 9.26
CA PRO A 138 4.89 -23.87 9.95
C PRO A 138 4.63 -24.37 11.39
N VAL A 139 4.59 -23.44 12.34
CA VAL A 139 4.16 -23.71 13.73
C VAL A 139 2.76 -23.15 13.93
N THR A 140 1.81 -23.96 14.41
CA THR A 140 0.42 -23.52 14.54
C THR A 140 0.28 -22.36 15.53
N VAL A 141 -0.51 -21.36 15.17
CA VAL A 141 -0.96 -20.26 16.04
C VAL A 141 -2.46 -20.35 16.32
N SER A 142 -3.04 -21.53 16.06
CA SER A 142 -4.48 -21.79 16.12
C SER A 142 -4.84 -22.76 17.23
N TRP A 143 -6.00 -22.56 17.85
CA TRP A 143 -6.59 -23.52 18.79
C TRP A 143 -6.91 -24.88 18.15
N SER A 144 -7.05 -24.92 16.81
CA SER A 144 -7.31 -26.17 16.11
C SER A 144 -6.11 -27.12 16.09
N GLY A 145 -4.91 -26.64 16.44
CA GLY A 145 -3.66 -27.39 16.31
C GLY A 145 -3.22 -27.64 14.86
N ASP A 146 -3.90 -27.04 13.88
CA ASP A 146 -3.54 -27.21 12.46
C ASP A 146 -2.27 -26.42 12.17
N ALA A 147 -1.16 -27.12 11.92
CA ALA A 147 0.14 -26.52 11.60
C ALA A 147 0.08 -25.57 10.39
N ARG A 148 -0.87 -25.76 9.46
CA ARG A 148 -1.03 -24.87 8.31
C ARG A 148 -1.49 -23.47 8.71
N ARG A 149 -2.18 -23.32 9.85
CA ARG A 149 -2.66 -22.05 10.39
C ARG A 149 -1.56 -21.46 11.28
N ASN A 150 -0.49 -20.95 10.65
CA ASN A 150 0.72 -20.45 11.31
C ASN A 150 0.89 -18.92 11.21
N ILE A 151 -0.15 -18.22 10.74
CA ILE A 151 -0.16 -16.77 10.64
C ILE A 151 -1.32 -16.20 11.45
N ILE A 152 -1.02 -15.27 12.37
CA ILE A 152 -2.02 -14.38 12.99
C ILE A 152 -2.13 -13.14 12.10
N VAL A 153 -3.28 -12.93 11.47
CA VAL A 153 -3.48 -11.85 10.49
C VAL A 153 -3.44 -10.49 11.19
N TRP A 154 -3.03 -9.43 10.47
CA TRP A 154 -2.92 -8.07 11.01
C TRP A 154 -4.19 -7.61 11.77
N MET A 155 -5.38 -7.83 11.20
CA MET A 155 -6.69 -7.43 11.75
C MET A 155 -7.26 -8.36 12.83
N ASP A 156 -6.48 -9.34 13.30
CA ASP A 156 -6.86 -10.22 14.41
C ASP A 156 -6.85 -9.45 15.75
N HIS A 157 -7.94 -9.57 16.52
CA HIS A 157 -8.13 -8.85 17.80
C HIS A 157 -8.13 -9.79 19.02
N ARG A 158 -7.62 -11.03 18.90
CA ARG A 158 -7.55 -11.98 20.03
C ARG A 158 -6.74 -11.45 21.22
N ALA A 159 -5.81 -10.54 20.96
CA ALA A 159 -4.82 -10.02 21.90
C ALA A 159 -5.23 -8.70 22.61
N VAL A 160 -6.53 -8.34 22.60
CA VAL A 160 -7.02 -7.10 23.25
C VAL A 160 -6.60 -7.00 24.73
N LYS A 161 -6.78 -8.09 25.50
CA LYS A 161 -6.44 -8.09 26.94
C LYS A 161 -4.94 -7.89 27.18
N GLN A 162 -4.10 -8.49 26.33
CA GLN A 162 -2.65 -8.35 26.40
C GLN A 162 -2.23 -6.93 26.05
N ALA A 163 -2.84 -6.32 25.02
CA ALA A 163 -2.60 -4.92 24.67
C ALA A 163 -2.98 -3.97 25.82
N GLU A 164 -4.16 -4.16 26.45
CA GLU A 164 -4.58 -3.38 27.62
C GLU A 164 -3.59 -3.47 28.79
N ARG A 165 -3.09 -4.68 29.08
CA ARG A 165 -2.09 -4.89 30.13
C ARG A 165 -0.75 -4.24 29.78
N ILE A 166 -0.27 -4.36 28.55
CA ILE A 166 0.98 -3.70 28.12
C ILE A 166 0.81 -2.17 28.20
N ASN A 167 -0.33 -1.65 27.79
CA ASN A 167 -0.62 -0.21 27.82
C ASN A 167 -0.81 0.36 29.23
N SER A 168 -0.95 -0.49 30.26
CA SER A 168 -0.90 -0.04 31.66
C SER A 168 0.51 0.21 32.17
N SER A 169 1.54 -0.24 31.43
CA SER A 169 2.93 0.13 31.69
C SER A 169 3.19 1.58 31.29
N ASN A 170 4.22 2.20 31.86
CA ASN A 170 4.65 3.54 31.49
C ASN A 170 5.94 3.52 30.66
N SER A 171 6.10 2.49 29.82
CA SER A 171 7.34 2.25 29.09
C SER A 171 7.59 3.35 28.04
N PRO A 172 8.83 3.90 27.96
CA PRO A 172 9.18 4.91 26.97
C PRO A 172 8.99 4.47 25.51
N VAL A 173 8.92 3.18 25.20
CA VAL A 173 8.71 2.74 23.80
C VAL A 173 7.28 3.03 23.31
N LEU A 174 6.30 3.09 24.21
CA LEU A 174 4.89 3.32 23.86
C LEU A 174 4.65 4.71 23.26
N GLN A 175 5.51 5.68 23.58
CA GLN A 175 5.41 7.03 23.02
C GLN A 175 5.55 7.06 21.48
N TYR A 176 6.25 6.07 20.89
CA TYR A 176 6.39 5.93 19.44
C TYR A 176 5.17 5.27 18.78
N CYS A 177 4.27 4.69 19.57
CA CYS A 177 3.02 4.10 19.11
C CYS A 177 1.82 5.04 19.33
N GLY A 178 2.06 6.35 19.43
CA GLY A 178 1.01 7.33 19.71
C GLY A 178 0.46 7.27 21.14
N GLY A 179 1.18 6.61 22.06
CA GLY A 179 0.86 6.49 23.47
C GLY A 179 0.30 5.13 23.90
N ALA A 180 -0.08 4.25 22.95
CA ALA A 180 -0.61 2.92 23.26
C ALA A 180 -0.39 1.95 22.09
N LEU A 181 -0.10 0.68 22.40
CA LEU A 181 -0.09 -0.40 21.42
C LEU A 181 -1.51 -0.82 21.03
N SER A 182 -1.67 -1.10 19.74
CA SER A 182 -2.85 -1.79 19.20
C SER A 182 -2.76 -3.30 19.44
N PRO A 183 -3.88 -4.02 19.66
CA PRO A 183 -3.88 -5.49 19.64
C PRO A 183 -3.42 -6.08 18.31
N GLU A 184 -3.41 -5.28 17.23
CA GLU A 184 -2.96 -5.68 15.90
C GLU A 184 -1.43 -5.71 15.76
N GLN A 185 -0.69 -5.08 16.68
CA GLN A 185 0.78 -5.10 16.70
C GLN A 185 1.33 -6.41 17.29
N GLN A 186 2.62 -6.67 17.08
CA GLN A 186 3.19 -7.99 17.34
C GLN A 186 3.38 -8.33 18.83
N PRO A 187 3.81 -7.42 19.73
CA PRO A 187 4.02 -7.78 21.13
C PRO A 187 2.76 -8.31 21.85
N PRO A 188 1.55 -7.70 21.71
CA PRO A 188 0.32 -8.29 22.25
C PRO A 188 0.02 -9.68 21.69
N LYS A 189 0.23 -9.91 20.39
CA LYS A 189 0.00 -11.23 19.74
C LYS A 189 0.95 -12.30 20.26
N LEU A 190 2.24 -11.97 20.41
CA LEU A 190 3.24 -12.86 20.99
C LEU A 190 2.90 -13.23 22.43
N LEU A 191 2.52 -12.23 23.24
CA LEU A 191 2.11 -12.45 24.63
C LEU A 191 0.86 -13.33 24.70
N TRP A 192 -0.09 -13.13 23.79
CA TRP A 192 -1.26 -13.99 23.70
C TRP A 192 -0.87 -15.44 23.38
N VAL A 193 0.01 -15.67 22.39
CA VAL A 193 0.45 -17.03 22.02
C VAL A 193 1.17 -17.69 23.19
N LYS A 194 2.08 -16.97 23.88
CA LYS A 194 2.78 -17.50 25.04
C LYS A 194 1.83 -18.00 26.14
N GLU A 195 0.77 -17.24 26.41
CA GLU A 195 -0.21 -17.56 27.45
C GLU A 195 -1.20 -18.66 27.06
N ASN A 196 -1.55 -18.73 25.77
CA ASN A 196 -2.68 -19.55 25.31
C ASN A 196 -2.25 -20.81 24.55
N LEU A 197 -1.07 -20.78 23.91
CA LEU A 197 -0.53 -21.86 23.09
C LEU A 197 0.94 -22.16 23.50
N PRO A 198 1.19 -22.60 24.74
CA PRO A 198 2.55 -22.77 25.27
C PRO A 198 3.39 -23.81 24.50
N GLU A 199 2.75 -24.84 23.94
CA GLU A 199 3.42 -25.82 23.08
C GLU A 199 3.93 -25.17 21.79
N SER A 200 3.08 -24.39 21.10
CA SER A 200 3.48 -23.62 19.92
C SER A 200 4.57 -22.61 20.23
N TRP A 201 4.47 -21.93 21.38
CA TRP A 201 5.49 -20.99 21.84
C TRP A 201 6.87 -21.66 22.00
N SER A 202 6.89 -22.86 22.59
CA SER A 202 8.12 -23.66 22.75
C SER A 202 8.68 -24.13 21.41
N MET A 203 7.82 -24.51 20.44
CA MET A 203 8.26 -25.00 19.13
C MET A 203 8.74 -23.87 18.21
N ALA A 204 8.18 -22.67 18.35
CA ALA A 204 8.55 -21.54 17.51
C ALA A 204 10.02 -21.15 17.72
N PHE A 205 10.79 -21.27 16.64
CA PHE A 205 12.17 -20.86 16.58
C PHE A 205 12.30 -19.44 16.01
N ARG A 206 11.37 -19.01 15.15
CA ARG A 206 11.29 -17.64 14.64
C ARG A 206 9.86 -17.12 14.64
N TRP A 207 9.76 -15.86 15.03
CA TRP A 207 8.61 -14.99 14.88
C TRP A 207 8.98 -13.89 13.90
N MET A 208 8.20 -13.74 12.84
CA MET A 208 8.49 -12.79 11.77
C MET A 208 7.24 -12.02 11.40
N ASP A 209 7.41 -10.77 10.97
CA ASP A 209 6.37 -10.11 10.19
C ASP A 209 6.24 -10.85 8.85
N LEU A 210 5.04 -10.90 8.27
CA LEU A 210 4.80 -11.64 7.03
C LEU A 210 5.72 -11.17 5.90
N SER A 211 5.92 -9.86 5.79
CA SER A 211 6.83 -9.30 4.78
C SER A 211 8.28 -9.79 4.97
N ASP A 212 8.77 -9.89 6.21
CA ASP A 212 10.10 -10.44 6.52
C ASP A 212 10.17 -11.95 6.21
N TRP A 213 9.13 -12.71 6.54
CA TRP A 213 9.04 -14.13 6.21
C TRP A 213 9.12 -14.39 4.71
N LEU A 214 8.51 -13.53 3.87
CA LEU A 214 8.59 -13.66 2.41
C LEU A 214 10.02 -13.51 1.90
N SER A 215 10.75 -12.49 2.37
CA SER A 215 12.15 -12.29 2.01
C SER A 215 13.04 -13.42 2.55
N TYR A 216 12.81 -13.90 3.78
CA TYR A 216 13.50 -15.05 4.35
C TYR A 216 13.24 -16.32 3.53
N ARG A 217 11.99 -16.62 3.19
CA ARG A 217 11.62 -17.79 2.39
C ARG A 217 12.22 -17.76 0.98
N ALA A 218 12.45 -16.57 0.44
CA ALA A 218 13.07 -16.36 -0.86
C ALA A 218 14.59 -16.54 -0.84
N THR A 219 15.27 -16.12 0.24
CA THR A 219 16.73 -15.93 0.29
C THR A 219 17.49 -16.81 1.29
N GLY A 220 16.81 -17.28 2.34
CA GLY A 220 17.43 -17.90 3.51
C GLY A 220 18.11 -16.89 4.46
N ASP A 221 18.07 -15.60 4.17
CA ASP A 221 18.63 -14.54 5.01
C ASP A 221 17.61 -14.12 6.08
N ASP A 222 18.03 -14.17 7.34
CA ASP A 222 17.20 -13.92 8.53
C ASP A 222 17.17 -12.44 8.94
N THR A 223 17.72 -11.54 8.12
CA THR A 223 17.67 -10.09 8.32
C THR A 223 16.24 -9.56 8.23
N ARG A 224 15.85 -8.71 9.19
CA ARG A 224 14.52 -8.09 9.28
C ARG A 224 14.51 -6.72 8.62
N SER A 225 13.33 -6.29 8.18
CA SER A 225 13.10 -4.94 7.74
C SER A 225 13.05 -3.95 8.90
N LEU A 226 13.72 -2.81 8.72
CA LEU A 226 13.57 -1.67 9.63
C LEU A 226 12.12 -1.15 9.61
N CYS A 227 11.41 -1.29 8.49
CA CYS A 227 10.00 -0.90 8.40
C CYS A 227 9.13 -1.71 9.38
N THR A 228 9.21 -3.04 9.31
CA THR A 228 8.35 -3.93 10.11
C THR A 228 8.66 -3.75 11.59
N THR A 229 9.93 -3.88 11.95
CA THR A 229 10.42 -3.85 13.32
C THR A 229 10.07 -2.54 14.02
N VAL A 230 10.35 -1.39 13.39
CA VAL A 230 10.08 -0.08 14.00
C VAL A 230 8.58 0.18 14.14
N CYS A 231 7.79 -0.16 13.13
CA CYS A 231 6.36 0.18 13.13
C CYS A 231 5.51 -0.76 14.01
N LYS A 232 5.88 -2.04 14.13
CA LYS A 232 5.00 -3.08 14.69
C LYS A 232 5.64 -3.93 15.80
N TRP A 233 6.95 -3.82 16.02
CA TRP A 233 7.68 -4.58 17.05
C TRP A 233 8.34 -3.70 18.12
N THR A 234 8.01 -2.41 18.20
CA THR A 234 8.59 -1.47 19.19
C THR A 234 10.11 -1.30 19.10
N TYR A 235 10.71 -1.64 17.96
CA TYR A 235 12.15 -1.44 17.72
C TYR A 235 12.48 0.04 17.55
N LEU A 236 13.51 0.51 18.24
CA LEU A 236 13.96 1.91 18.20
C LEU A 236 14.97 2.12 17.07
N GLY A 237 14.49 2.25 15.84
CA GLY A 237 15.35 2.35 14.65
C GLY A 237 16.36 3.50 14.64
N HIS A 238 16.15 4.55 15.45
CA HIS A 238 17.10 5.65 15.59
C HIS A 238 18.35 5.29 16.40
N ALA A 239 18.40 4.12 17.06
CA ALA A 239 19.62 3.60 17.67
C ALA A 239 20.76 3.48 16.64
N HIS A 240 20.44 3.15 15.39
CA HIS A 240 21.41 3.11 14.29
C HIS A 240 22.04 4.49 13.98
N MET A 241 21.42 5.61 14.35
CA MET A 241 22.02 6.95 14.19
C MET A 241 23.25 7.13 15.09
N GLN A 242 23.21 6.57 16.29
CA GLN A 242 24.25 6.78 17.31
C GLN A 242 25.51 5.98 16.99
N GLN A 243 25.37 4.92 16.20
CA GLN A 243 26.48 4.09 15.71
C GLN A 243 27.09 4.64 14.40
N SER A 244 26.46 5.61 13.74
CA SER A 244 26.93 6.17 12.46
C SER A 244 28.23 6.99 12.56
N GLY A 245 28.73 7.24 13.77
CA GLY A 245 30.02 7.91 14.02
C GLY A 245 31.25 7.02 13.82
N GLU A 246 31.08 5.70 13.85
CA GLU A 246 32.18 4.73 13.71
C GLU A 246 31.69 3.48 12.96
N LYS A 247 32.09 3.35 11.69
CA LYS A 247 31.96 2.19 10.77
C LYS A 247 30.78 2.19 9.78
N ASP A 248 31.06 1.47 8.69
CA ASP A 248 30.28 1.25 7.46
C ASP A 248 28.77 1.10 7.72
N PHE A 249 27.90 1.76 6.94
CA PHE A 249 26.42 1.61 6.94
C PHE A 249 25.93 0.17 6.62
N ARG A 250 26.86 -0.79 6.58
CA ARG A 250 26.68 -2.22 6.36
C ARG A 250 26.69 -3.03 7.66
N ASP A 251 26.93 -2.41 8.81
CA ASP A 251 26.76 -3.09 10.09
C ASP A 251 25.25 -3.14 10.43
N MET A 252 24.66 -4.30 10.19
CA MET A 252 23.21 -4.55 10.28
C MET A 252 22.81 -5.11 11.64
N GLU A 253 23.73 -5.15 12.61
CA GLU A 253 23.45 -5.67 13.94
C GLU A 253 22.28 -4.92 14.59
N ALA A 254 21.30 -5.69 15.08
CA ALA A 254 20.12 -5.14 15.72
C ALA A 254 20.52 -4.46 17.05
N CYS A 255 20.37 -3.13 17.12
CA CYS A 255 20.75 -2.32 18.28
C CYS A 255 19.60 -1.49 18.88
N GLY A 256 18.41 -1.59 18.29
CA GLY A 256 17.21 -0.85 18.69
C GLY A 256 16.20 -1.65 19.54
N TRP A 257 16.49 -2.90 19.91
CA TRP A 257 15.64 -3.64 20.84
C TRP A 257 15.77 -3.05 22.25
N HIS A 258 14.65 -2.92 22.96
CA HIS A 258 14.60 -2.37 24.32
C HIS A 258 14.33 -3.51 25.31
N ASP A 259 15.38 -4.19 25.75
CA ASP A 259 15.29 -5.44 26.53
C ASP A 259 14.43 -5.31 27.79
N ASP A 260 14.57 -4.20 28.53
CA ASP A 260 13.76 -3.92 29.74
C ASP A 260 12.26 -3.91 29.44
N PHE A 261 11.86 -3.47 28.25
CA PHE A 261 10.44 -3.45 27.87
C PHE A 261 9.93 -4.87 27.61
N TRP A 262 10.72 -5.69 26.90
CA TRP A 262 10.36 -7.07 26.62
C TRP A 262 10.31 -7.92 27.90
N GLU A 263 11.23 -7.68 28.85
CA GLU A 263 11.21 -8.28 30.19
C GLU A 263 9.94 -7.86 30.95
N GLU A 264 9.63 -6.56 31.02
CA GLU A 264 8.49 -5.99 31.74
C GLU A 264 7.14 -6.57 31.27
N ILE A 265 6.97 -6.78 29.96
CA ILE A 265 5.72 -7.34 29.41
C ILE A 265 5.65 -8.87 29.47
N GLY A 266 6.65 -9.52 30.07
CA GLY A 266 6.70 -10.97 30.25
C GLY A 266 7.16 -11.74 29.01
N LEU A 267 7.93 -11.12 28.12
CA LEU A 267 8.48 -11.69 26.88
C LEU A 267 10.04 -11.67 26.83
N GLY A 268 10.69 -11.55 27.99
CA GLY A 268 12.15 -11.45 28.10
C GLY A 268 12.97 -12.57 27.44
N GLU A 269 12.43 -13.80 27.40
CA GLU A 269 13.08 -14.94 26.72
C GLU A 269 13.29 -14.73 25.21
N LEU A 270 12.59 -13.76 24.60
CA LEU A 270 12.84 -13.40 23.20
C LEU A 270 14.19 -12.68 23.01
N MET A 271 14.80 -12.17 24.07
CA MET A 271 16.11 -11.50 24.04
C MET A 271 17.26 -12.53 24.07
N ASP A 272 16.98 -13.78 24.46
CA ASP A 272 17.96 -14.85 24.54
C ASP A 272 18.65 -15.08 23.19
N GLY A 273 19.95 -15.37 23.26
CA GLY A 273 20.77 -15.58 22.07
C GLY A 273 20.78 -14.36 21.14
N HIS A 274 20.81 -13.14 21.69
CA HIS A 274 20.83 -11.89 20.92
C HIS A 274 19.58 -11.77 20.03
N HIS A 275 18.39 -11.88 20.60
CA HIS A 275 17.13 -11.64 19.88
C HIS A 275 16.90 -12.62 18.71
N ALA A 276 17.49 -13.83 18.76
CA ALA A 276 17.52 -14.78 17.63
C ALA A 276 16.14 -15.11 17.07
N LYS A 277 15.13 -15.19 17.94
CA LYS A 277 13.75 -15.52 17.53
C LYS A 277 13.05 -14.39 16.79
N ILE A 278 13.44 -13.13 16.99
CA ILE A 278 12.73 -11.96 16.45
C ILE A 278 13.57 -11.13 15.47
N GLY A 279 14.90 -11.27 15.48
CA GLY A 279 15.80 -10.67 14.50
C GLY A 279 17.09 -10.15 15.11
N ARG A 280 18.21 -10.79 14.76
CA ARG A 280 19.59 -10.35 15.07
C ARG A 280 20.10 -9.23 14.18
N SER A 281 19.53 -9.13 12.98
CA SER A 281 19.95 -8.22 11.94
C SER A 281 18.73 -7.43 11.47
N VAL A 282 18.87 -6.11 11.35
CA VAL A 282 17.79 -5.20 10.91
C VAL A 282 18.32 -4.26 9.85
N ALA A 283 17.60 -4.14 8.74
CA ALA A 283 18.06 -3.47 7.54
C ALA A 283 17.16 -2.38 6.99
N PHE A 284 17.79 -1.36 6.39
CA PHE A 284 17.08 -0.34 5.64
C PHE A 284 16.29 -0.97 4.48
N PRO A 285 15.12 -0.41 4.13
CA PRO A 285 14.35 -0.84 2.97
C PRO A 285 15.18 -0.94 1.69
N GLY A 286 15.05 -2.05 0.97
CA GLY A 286 15.77 -2.29 -0.28
C GLY A 286 17.23 -2.74 -0.13
N HIS A 287 17.73 -2.94 1.09
CA HIS A 287 19.03 -3.58 1.32
C HIS A 287 19.04 -5.00 0.72
N ALA A 288 20.10 -5.37 0.01
CA ALA A 288 20.21 -6.67 -0.67
C ALA A 288 20.40 -7.80 0.34
N LEU A 289 19.58 -8.85 0.23
CA LEU A 289 19.58 -9.98 1.16
C LEU A 289 20.33 -11.19 0.62
N GLY A 290 21.18 -11.77 1.46
CA GLY A 290 22.01 -12.93 1.16
C GLY A 290 22.70 -12.84 -0.20
N SER A 291 22.61 -13.93 -0.96
CA SER A 291 23.05 -13.97 -2.35
C SER A 291 21.90 -13.82 -3.35
N GLY A 292 20.74 -13.26 -2.93
CA GLY A 292 19.50 -13.22 -3.71
C GLY A 292 18.65 -14.49 -3.59
N LEU A 293 17.83 -14.78 -4.60
CA LEU A 293 16.94 -15.95 -4.60
C LEU A 293 17.72 -17.26 -4.42
N THR A 294 17.28 -18.10 -3.49
CA THR A 294 17.77 -19.48 -3.38
C THR A 294 17.40 -20.28 -4.64
N ALA A 295 18.13 -21.36 -4.93
CA ALA A 295 17.81 -22.24 -6.06
C ALA A 295 16.38 -22.82 -5.96
N ALA A 296 15.91 -23.13 -4.74
CA ALA A 296 14.54 -23.61 -4.51
C ALA A 296 13.50 -22.52 -4.82
N ALA A 297 13.65 -21.33 -4.24
CA ALA A 297 12.72 -20.22 -4.47
C ALA A 297 12.70 -19.80 -5.96
N ALA A 298 13.86 -19.70 -6.60
CA ALA A 298 13.96 -19.39 -8.02
C ALA A 298 13.21 -20.39 -8.90
N LYS A 299 13.37 -21.71 -8.64
CA LYS A 299 12.64 -22.76 -9.35
C LYS A 299 11.12 -22.66 -9.14
N GLU A 300 10.68 -22.41 -7.91
CA GLU A 300 9.26 -22.29 -7.56
C GLU A 300 8.61 -21.07 -8.23
N LEU A 301 9.30 -19.93 -8.24
CA LEU A 301 8.86 -18.67 -8.86
C LEU A 301 8.98 -18.68 -10.38
N GLY A 302 9.84 -19.53 -10.95
CA GLY A 302 10.15 -19.53 -12.39
C GLY A 302 11.18 -18.46 -12.79
N LEU A 303 12.09 -18.12 -11.87
CA LEU A 303 13.12 -17.08 -12.02
C LEU A 303 14.54 -17.68 -11.94
N VAL A 304 15.56 -16.82 -11.93
CA VAL A 304 16.98 -17.23 -11.87
C VAL A 304 17.48 -17.23 -10.42
N ALA A 305 18.24 -18.27 -10.05
CA ALA A 305 18.89 -18.32 -8.75
C ALA A 305 19.93 -17.19 -8.64
N GLY A 306 19.95 -16.53 -7.49
CA GLY A 306 20.80 -15.36 -7.26
C GLY A 306 20.24 -14.04 -7.76
N THR A 307 19.02 -14.01 -8.33
CA THR A 307 18.34 -12.73 -8.60
C THR A 307 18.24 -11.93 -7.28
N PRO A 308 18.76 -10.69 -7.23
CA PRO A 308 18.74 -9.86 -6.03
C PRO A 308 17.36 -9.71 -5.41
N VAL A 309 17.30 -9.78 -4.09
CA VAL A 309 16.08 -9.57 -3.30
C VAL A 309 16.34 -8.45 -2.31
N GLY A 310 15.45 -7.44 -2.31
CA GLY A 310 15.51 -6.36 -1.34
C GLY A 310 14.82 -6.73 -0.02
N THR A 311 15.33 -6.18 1.07
CA THR A 311 14.65 -6.17 2.37
C THR A 311 13.24 -5.62 2.19
N SER A 312 12.27 -6.34 2.75
CA SER A 312 10.84 -6.16 2.51
C SER A 312 10.26 -4.94 3.24
N MET A 313 8.97 -4.71 3.06
CA MET A 313 8.26 -3.57 3.68
C MET A 313 6.79 -3.93 3.95
N ILE A 314 6.17 -3.23 4.90
CA ILE A 314 4.72 -3.32 5.10
C ILE A 314 4.01 -2.75 3.85
N ASP A 315 2.92 -3.37 3.41
CA ASP A 315 2.13 -3.01 2.22
C ASP A 315 1.82 -1.51 2.09
N ALA A 316 1.31 -0.87 3.14
CA ALA A 316 1.02 0.56 3.13
C ALA A 316 2.29 1.38 2.88
N HIS A 317 3.40 1.03 3.52
CA HIS A 317 4.66 1.74 3.42
C HIS A 317 5.28 1.56 2.03
N ALA A 318 5.16 0.37 1.44
CA ALA A 318 5.53 0.12 0.05
C ALA A 318 4.66 0.96 -0.89
N GLY A 319 3.34 1.07 -0.64
CA GLY A 319 2.48 2.02 -1.33
C GLY A 319 2.97 3.47 -1.24
N GLY A 320 3.49 3.87 -0.07
CA GLY A 320 4.16 5.14 0.16
C GLY A 320 5.41 5.34 -0.72
N VAL A 321 6.34 4.39 -0.71
CA VAL A 321 7.51 4.37 -1.60
C VAL A 321 7.08 4.42 -3.08
N GLY A 322 5.99 3.73 -3.42
CA GLY A 322 5.43 3.70 -4.77
C GLY A 322 4.77 5.00 -5.25
N VAL A 323 4.65 6.03 -4.40
CA VAL A 323 4.11 7.34 -4.82
C VAL A 323 4.81 8.58 -4.28
N MET A 324 5.67 8.48 -3.26
CA MET A 324 6.17 9.64 -2.50
C MET A 324 6.86 10.70 -3.38
N GLU A 325 7.53 10.28 -4.46
CA GLU A 325 8.18 11.18 -5.43
C GLU A 325 7.39 11.33 -6.76
N SER A 326 6.10 10.94 -6.80
CA SER A 326 5.20 11.18 -7.95
C SER A 326 4.79 12.65 -8.03
N VAL A 327 5.68 13.52 -8.48
CA VAL A 327 5.41 14.96 -8.64
C VAL A 327 5.37 15.41 -10.11
N PRO A 328 4.63 16.49 -10.44
CA PRO A 328 4.61 17.05 -11.79
C PRO A 328 6.00 17.49 -12.27
N VAL A 329 6.25 17.38 -13.58
CA VAL A 329 7.56 17.72 -14.20
C VAL A 329 7.93 19.20 -14.00
N SER A 330 6.95 20.10 -13.92
CA SER A 330 7.19 21.51 -13.59
C SER A 330 7.85 21.70 -12.22
N ASP A 331 7.58 20.79 -11.28
CA ASP A 331 8.11 20.82 -9.92
C ASP A 331 9.41 20.01 -9.77
N SER A 332 9.74 19.14 -10.74
CA SER A 332 10.97 18.33 -10.75
C SER A 332 12.19 19.12 -11.22
N ASN A 333 12.02 20.06 -12.15
CA ASN A 333 13.13 20.84 -12.74
C ASN A 333 13.76 21.88 -11.79
N ASN A 334 13.15 22.14 -10.63
CA ASN A 334 13.63 23.10 -9.62
C ASN A 334 14.27 22.43 -8.38
N ARG A 335 14.53 21.12 -8.39
CA ARG A 335 14.85 20.36 -7.17
C ARG A 335 16.09 19.46 -7.31
N GLU A 336 17.24 20.07 -7.52
CA GLU A 336 18.44 19.55 -6.86
C GLU A 336 18.30 19.83 -5.35
N ASP A 337 18.29 18.78 -4.54
CA ASP A 337 18.48 18.79 -3.07
C ASP A 337 17.47 19.45 -2.11
N ASN A 338 16.23 19.74 -2.49
CA ASN A 338 15.25 20.20 -1.47
C ASN A 338 14.72 19.03 -0.60
N LYS A 339 15.47 18.70 0.47
CA LYS A 339 15.06 17.73 1.52
C LYS A 339 13.79 18.14 2.27
N GLU A 340 13.40 19.41 2.27
CA GLU A 340 12.17 19.88 2.95
C GLU A 340 10.92 19.64 2.08
N ALA A 341 11.08 19.52 0.76
CA ALA A 341 9.94 19.50 -0.14
C ALA A 341 9.17 18.17 -0.16
N ILE A 342 9.79 17.07 0.26
CA ILE A 342 9.13 15.78 0.51
C ILE A 342 8.28 15.84 1.79
N CYS A 343 8.67 16.66 2.77
CA CYS A 343 7.97 16.83 4.06
C CYS A 343 6.66 17.64 3.97
N ARG A 344 6.35 18.23 2.80
CA ARG A 344 5.07 18.89 2.52
C ARG A 344 4.00 17.94 2.00
N ARG A 345 4.37 16.67 1.81
CA ARG A 345 3.53 15.66 1.19
C ARG A 345 3.04 14.67 2.24
N MET A 346 1.78 14.26 2.12
CA MET A 346 1.22 13.14 2.86
C MET A 346 0.66 12.11 1.88
N VAL A 347 1.08 10.85 2.02
CA VAL A 347 0.54 9.75 1.23
C VAL A 347 -0.74 9.23 1.90
N LEU A 348 -1.79 9.08 1.10
CA LEU A 348 -3.02 8.38 1.43
C LEU A 348 -3.03 7.02 0.72
N VAL A 349 -2.85 5.95 1.48
CA VAL A 349 -3.01 4.59 0.96
C VAL A 349 -4.45 4.15 1.19
N CYS A 350 -5.29 4.32 0.18
CA CYS A 350 -6.75 4.23 0.31
C CYS A 350 -7.27 2.83 -0.06
N GLY A 351 -7.83 2.11 0.91
CA GLY A 351 -8.46 0.80 0.71
C GLY A 351 -9.62 0.58 1.68
N THR A 352 -9.74 -0.63 2.23
CA THR A 352 -10.71 -0.97 3.28
C THR A 352 -10.62 0.00 4.47
N SER A 353 -9.39 0.32 4.85
CA SER A 353 -8.98 1.40 5.74
C SER A 353 -8.10 2.39 4.96
N THR A 354 -7.65 3.48 5.59
CA THR A 354 -6.70 4.41 4.96
C THR A 354 -5.57 4.75 5.91
N CYS A 355 -4.33 4.61 5.42
CA CYS A 355 -3.13 5.04 6.12
C CYS A 355 -2.68 6.41 5.61
N HIS A 356 -2.29 7.29 6.54
CA HIS A 356 -1.86 8.66 6.29
C HIS A 356 -0.39 8.78 6.67
N MET A 357 0.51 8.82 5.69
CA MET A 357 1.95 8.78 5.94
C MET A 357 2.63 10.06 5.52
N ALA A 358 3.29 10.73 6.44
CA ALA A 358 4.11 11.91 6.20
C ALA A 358 5.51 11.70 6.77
N VAL A 359 6.51 12.35 6.16
CA VAL A 359 7.90 12.25 6.60
C VAL A 359 8.41 13.61 7.07
N SER A 360 9.33 13.61 8.03
CA SER A 360 9.95 14.82 8.56
C SER A 360 11.43 14.57 8.88
N GLN A 361 12.23 15.63 8.85
CA GLN A 361 13.65 15.55 9.26
C GLN A 361 13.81 15.62 10.79
N SER A 362 12.84 16.22 11.47
CA SER A 362 12.80 16.34 12.92
C SER A 362 11.96 15.24 13.53
N LYS A 363 12.24 14.90 14.79
CA LYS A 363 11.46 13.93 15.55
C LYS A 363 10.17 14.60 16.06
N LEU A 364 9.02 14.27 15.45
CA LEU A 364 7.72 14.86 15.80
C LEU A 364 6.84 13.84 16.55
N PHE A 365 6.62 14.05 17.84
CA PHE A 365 5.64 13.29 18.62
C PHE A 365 4.26 13.94 18.50
N ILE A 366 3.29 13.18 18.02
CA ILE A 366 1.94 13.67 17.70
C ILE A 366 0.94 12.78 18.41
N PRO A 367 0.21 13.27 19.44
CA PRO A 367 -0.75 12.47 20.17
C PRO A 367 -1.78 11.82 19.25
N GLY A 368 -2.05 10.53 19.45
CA GLY A 368 -3.02 9.75 18.65
C GLY A 368 -2.60 9.45 17.22
N VAL A 369 -1.32 9.65 16.88
CA VAL A 369 -0.72 9.30 15.59
C VAL A 369 0.52 8.45 15.85
N TRP A 370 0.72 7.37 15.08
CA TRP A 370 1.89 6.50 15.27
C TRP A 370 3.16 7.16 14.71
N GLY A 371 4.30 6.73 15.24
CA GLY A 371 5.60 7.35 15.01
C GLY A 371 5.97 8.33 16.14
N PRO A 372 7.08 9.06 15.98
CA PRO A 372 7.91 9.16 14.78
C PRO A 372 8.81 7.93 14.61
N PHE A 373 8.72 7.26 13.46
CA PHE A 373 9.49 6.06 13.13
C PHE A 373 10.68 6.39 12.24
N TRP A 374 11.90 6.25 12.75
CA TRP A 374 13.10 6.58 11.97
C TRP A 374 13.32 5.62 10.82
N SER A 375 13.49 6.15 9.61
CA SER A 375 13.83 5.43 8.37
C SER A 375 12.92 4.25 8.02
N ALA A 376 11.70 4.23 8.56
CA ALA A 376 10.76 3.12 8.37
C ALA A 376 10.13 3.08 6.96
N MET A 377 10.24 4.16 6.19
CA MET A 377 9.73 4.23 4.81
C MET A 377 10.73 4.94 3.88
N VAL A 378 11.08 6.19 4.18
CA VAL A 378 12.11 6.94 3.45
C VAL A 378 13.37 6.99 4.32
N PRO A 379 14.51 6.46 3.87
CA PRO A 379 15.76 6.50 4.62
C PRO A 379 16.13 7.93 5.03
N GLU A 380 16.62 8.10 6.26
CA GLU A 380 16.98 9.38 6.87
C GLU A 380 15.83 10.33 7.23
N TYR A 381 14.58 9.85 7.22
CA TYR A 381 13.43 10.63 7.69
C TYR A 381 12.68 9.92 8.81
N TRP A 382 12.05 10.71 9.67
CA TRP A 382 11.06 10.25 10.63
C TRP A 382 9.69 10.15 9.97
N LEU A 383 9.11 8.96 10.00
CA LEU A 383 7.76 8.67 9.51
C LEU A 383 6.72 8.92 10.61
N THR A 384 5.68 9.65 10.24
CA THR A 384 4.42 9.77 10.97
C THR A 384 3.37 8.92 10.26
N GLU A 385 2.69 8.04 10.98
CA GLU A 385 1.68 7.10 10.44
C GLU A 385 0.32 7.28 11.12
N GLY A 386 -0.53 8.14 10.56
CA GLY A 386 -1.93 8.24 10.92
C GLY A 386 -2.78 7.18 10.23
N GLY A 387 -4.04 7.04 10.65
CA GLY A 387 -4.97 6.23 9.89
C GLY A 387 -6.43 6.39 10.27
N GLN A 388 -7.29 5.95 9.36
CA GLN A 388 -8.73 5.79 9.54
C GLN A 388 -9.06 4.30 9.41
N SER A 389 -9.55 3.69 10.51
CA SER A 389 -9.74 2.24 10.62
C SER A 389 -10.77 1.67 9.63
N ALA A 390 -11.74 2.49 9.20
CA ALA A 390 -12.73 2.12 8.19
C ALA A 390 -12.97 3.28 7.23
N THR A 391 -12.65 3.08 5.95
CA THR A 391 -12.96 4.03 4.87
C THR A 391 -13.73 3.31 3.78
N GLY A 392 -13.06 2.44 3.01
CA GLY A 392 -13.73 1.59 2.01
C GLY A 392 -14.75 0.66 2.65
N ALA A 393 -14.38 0.04 3.78
CA ALA A 393 -15.32 -0.79 4.57
C ALA A 393 -16.53 0.00 5.06
N LEU A 394 -16.37 1.29 5.39
CA LEU A 394 -17.48 2.13 5.82
C LEU A 394 -18.41 2.44 4.64
N LEU A 395 -17.85 2.76 3.47
CA LEU A 395 -18.64 2.96 2.25
C LEU A 395 -19.40 1.68 1.86
N ASP A 396 -18.73 0.53 1.86
CA ASP A 396 -19.36 -0.76 1.63
C ASP A 396 -20.46 -1.04 2.66
N HIS A 397 -20.21 -0.77 3.94
CA HIS A 397 -21.19 -0.96 5.01
C HIS A 397 -22.44 -0.10 4.81
N ILE A 398 -22.28 1.20 4.52
CA ILE A 398 -23.40 2.11 4.30
C ILE A 398 -24.20 1.70 3.07
N VAL A 399 -23.51 1.35 1.99
CA VAL A 399 -24.17 0.98 0.74
C VAL A 399 -24.87 -0.37 0.87
N ASN A 400 -24.20 -1.41 1.34
CA ASN A 400 -24.72 -2.77 1.35
C ASN A 400 -25.86 -2.99 2.35
N ASN A 401 -25.96 -2.16 3.40
CA ASN A 401 -27.05 -2.26 4.39
C ASN A 401 -28.31 -1.46 4.02
N HIS A 402 -28.33 -0.78 2.87
CA HIS A 402 -29.50 -0.04 2.43
C HIS A 402 -30.42 -0.89 1.55
N VAL A 403 -31.74 -0.75 1.69
CA VAL A 403 -32.75 -1.55 0.97
C VAL A 403 -32.65 -1.43 -0.56
N ALA A 404 -32.20 -0.27 -1.06
CA ALA A 404 -32.01 -0.02 -2.50
C ALA A 404 -30.77 -0.71 -3.11
N ALA A 405 -29.85 -1.25 -2.28
CA ALA A 405 -28.56 -1.74 -2.74
C ALA A 405 -28.64 -2.90 -3.74
N PRO A 406 -29.48 -3.94 -3.54
CA PRO A 406 -29.55 -5.05 -4.51
C PRO A 406 -30.03 -4.60 -5.89
N HIS A 407 -30.99 -3.66 -5.94
CA HIS A 407 -31.48 -3.13 -7.22
C HIS A 407 -30.42 -2.30 -7.94
N LEU A 408 -29.74 -1.41 -7.21
CA LEU A 408 -28.65 -0.61 -7.77
C LEU A 408 -27.45 -1.46 -8.20
N ALA A 409 -27.12 -2.51 -7.46
CA ALA A 409 -26.06 -3.46 -7.83
C ALA A 409 -26.39 -4.16 -9.15
N ASN A 410 -27.63 -4.63 -9.33
CA ASN A 410 -28.09 -5.21 -10.60
C ASN A 410 -28.04 -4.19 -11.75
N ARG A 411 -28.39 -2.92 -11.48
CA ARG A 411 -28.34 -1.83 -12.47
C ARG A 411 -26.90 -1.44 -12.84
N ALA A 412 -25.98 -1.49 -11.88
CA ALA A 412 -24.57 -1.23 -12.12
C ALA A 412 -23.95 -2.37 -12.97
N ALA A 413 -24.25 -3.63 -12.61
CA ALA A 413 -23.80 -4.81 -13.33
C ALA A 413 -24.31 -4.83 -14.78
N SER A 414 -25.58 -4.50 -15.03
CA SER A 414 -26.14 -4.45 -16.39
C SER A 414 -25.53 -3.37 -17.28
N ARG A 415 -24.84 -2.39 -16.67
CA ARG A 415 -24.12 -1.31 -17.36
C ARG A 415 -22.61 -1.52 -17.36
N SER A 416 -22.11 -2.63 -16.80
CA SER A 416 -20.68 -2.91 -16.64
C SER A 416 -19.90 -1.79 -15.92
N ILE A 417 -20.52 -1.17 -14.92
CA ILE A 417 -19.89 -0.15 -14.07
C ILE A 417 -19.93 -0.57 -12.60
N SER A 418 -19.07 0.05 -11.78
CA SER A 418 -19.14 -0.18 -10.33
C SER A 418 -20.39 0.46 -9.71
N LEU A 419 -20.83 -0.08 -8.58
CA LEU A 419 -21.93 0.50 -7.80
C LEU A 419 -21.63 1.95 -7.38
N PHE A 420 -20.39 2.23 -6.99
CA PHE A 420 -19.95 3.59 -6.64
C PHE A 420 -20.00 4.55 -7.83
N GLU A 421 -19.61 4.11 -9.03
CA GLU A 421 -19.73 4.92 -10.25
C GLU A 421 -21.21 5.20 -10.57
N LEU A 422 -22.10 4.23 -10.35
CA LEU A 422 -23.52 4.45 -10.51
C LEU A 422 -24.06 5.47 -9.50
N LEU A 423 -23.68 5.39 -8.22
CA LEU A 423 -24.05 6.35 -7.18
C LEU A 423 -23.53 7.76 -7.52
N ASN A 424 -22.29 7.88 -8.00
CA ASN A 424 -21.74 9.15 -8.48
C ASN A 424 -22.61 9.76 -9.59
N LYS A 425 -23.00 8.96 -10.61
CA LYS A 425 -23.87 9.43 -11.70
C LYS A 425 -25.27 9.86 -11.22
N ILE A 426 -25.81 9.20 -10.19
CA ILE A 426 -27.08 9.61 -9.57
C ILE A 426 -26.90 10.98 -8.89
N LEU A 427 -25.81 11.18 -8.14
CA LEU A 427 -25.51 12.46 -7.50
C LEU A 427 -25.33 13.60 -8.50
N ASP A 428 -24.64 13.35 -9.61
CA ASP A 428 -24.51 14.33 -10.71
C ASP A 428 -25.90 14.72 -11.25
N THR A 429 -26.78 13.73 -11.46
CA THR A 429 -28.15 13.96 -11.93
C THR A 429 -28.96 14.76 -10.91
N MET A 430 -28.88 14.39 -9.64
CA MET A 430 -29.56 15.09 -8.54
C MET A 430 -29.12 16.54 -8.40
N THR A 431 -27.83 16.84 -8.63
CA THR A 431 -27.30 18.21 -8.58
C THR A 431 -28.07 19.13 -9.53
N HIS A 432 -28.37 18.65 -10.74
CA HIS A 432 -29.16 19.39 -11.73
C HIS A 432 -30.66 19.41 -11.41
N GLU A 433 -31.24 18.27 -11.00
CA GLU A 433 -32.68 18.18 -10.68
C GLU A 433 -33.08 19.06 -9.49
N MET A 434 -32.18 19.27 -8.54
CA MET A 434 -32.42 20.04 -7.31
C MET A 434 -31.90 21.48 -7.39
N ASP A 435 -31.35 21.89 -8.55
CA ASP A 435 -30.70 23.21 -8.74
C ASP A 435 -29.66 23.51 -7.64
N ALA A 436 -28.91 22.49 -7.24
CA ALA A 436 -27.90 22.62 -6.19
C ALA A 436 -26.71 23.43 -6.72
N PRO A 437 -26.15 24.38 -5.93
CA PRO A 437 -25.09 25.27 -6.41
C PRO A 437 -23.79 24.53 -6.75
N PHE A 438 -23.57 23.36 -6.15
CA PHE A 438 -22.48 22.42 -6.42
C PHE A 438 -22.83 21.05 -5.79
N LEU A 439 -22.25 19.96 -6.28
CA LEU A 439 -22.59 18.59 -5.86
C LEU A 439 -22.52 18.38 -4.35
N ALA A 440 -21.49 18.91 -3.68
CA ALA A 440 -21.31 18.75 -2.24
C ALA A 440 -22.48 19.30 -1.40
N ALA A 441 -23.21 20.31 -1.92
CA ALA A 441 -24.36 20.92 -1.26
C ALA A 441 -25.57 19.98 -1.16
N LEU A 442 -25.64 18.92 -1.97
CA LEU A 442 -26.72 17.92 -1.88
C LEU A 442 -26.85 17.29 -0.49
N ALA A 443 -25.76 17.26 0.28
CA ALA A 443 -25.73 16.72 1.64
C ALA A 443 -25.77 17.83 2.71
N GLU A 444 -26.34 19.01 2.45
CA GLU A 444 -26.32 20.13 3.40
C GLU A 444 -26.89 19.79 4.79
N ASP A 445 -28.00 19.04 4.83
CA ASP A 445 -28.67 18.63 6.08
C ASP A 445 -28.21 17.27 6.61
N LEU A 446 -27.25 16.61 5.95
CA LEU A 446 -26.79 15.27 6.28
C LEU A 446 -25.34 15.27 6.76
N HIS A 447 -25.13 14.84 7.99
CA HIS A 447 -23.82 14.82 8.65
C HIS A 447 -23.49 13.43 9.18
N VAL A 448 -22.26 12.98 8.94
CA VAL A 448 -21.79 11.67 9.38
C VAL A 448 -20.52 11.85 10.21
N LEU A 449 -20.48 11.22 11.39
CA LEU A 449 -19.25 10.94 12.13
C LEU A 449 -18.83 9.51 11.75
N PRO A 450 -17.64 9.29 11.14
CA PRO A 450 -17.29 8.05 10.47
C PRO A 450 -16.69 6.98 11.40
N ASP A 451 -16.65 7.21 12.71
CA ASP A 451 -15.98 6.34 13.70
C ASP A 451 -16.77 5.04 14.00
N PHE A 452 -17.30 4.37 12.99
CA PHE A 452 -18.06 3.10 13.10
C PHE A 452 -17.21 1.95 13.67
N HIS A 453 -15.89 2.07 13.54
CA HIS A 453 -14.91 1.12 14.07
C HIS A 453 -13.89 1.80 14.99
N GLY A 454 -14.35 2.77 15.79
CA GLY A 454 -13.47 3.60 16.60
C GLY A 454 -12.72 4.66 15.79
N ASN A 455 -12.01 5.55 16.49
CA ASN A 455 -11.13 6.53 15.89
C ASN A 455 -9.67 6.15 16.18
N ARG A 456 -8.90 5.80 15.14
CA ARG A 456 -7.45 5.59 15.26
C ARG A 456 -6.73 6.93 15.40
N SER A 457 -6.89 7.82 14.43
CA SER A 457 -6.21 9.12 14.43
C SER A 457 -7.16 10.28 14.10
N PRO A 458 -6.91 11.46 14.69
CA PRO A 458 -5.91 11.75 15.72
C PRO A 458 -6.43 11.58 17.16
N ILE A 459 -7.69 11.15 17.36
CA ILE A 459 -8.27 11.10 18.71
C ILE A 459 -7.77 9.90 19.52
N ALA A 460 -7.45 8.78 18.85
CA ALA A 460 -7.10 7.52 19.50
C ALA A 460 -8.14 7.04 20.53
N ASP A 461 -9.42 7.09 20.14
CA ASP A 461 -10.54 6.57 20.91
C ASP A 461 -11.14 5.32 20.21
N PRO A 462 -10.70 4.10 20.57
CA PRO A 462 -11.26 2.87 19.99
C PRO A 462 -12.73 2.65 20.38
N LYS A 463 -13.23 3.37 21.40
CA LYS A 463 -14.63 3.29 21.82
C LYS A 463 -15.52 4.23 21.01
N ALA A 464 -14.96 5.17 20.21
CA ALA A 464 -15.70 6.04 19.31
C ALA A 464 -16.72 5.24 18.47
N LYS A 465 -17.92 5.80 18.29
CA LYS A 465 -19.00 5.21 17.48
C LYS A 465 -19.44 6.21 16.42
N GLY A 466 -19.92 5.67 15.31
CA GLY A 466 -20.48 6.46 14.22
C GLY A 466 -21.79 7.14 14.59
N ILE A 467 -22.05 8.29 13.99
CA ILE A 467 -23.31 9.03 14.09
C ILE A 467 -23.74 9.40 12.67
N ILE A 468 -25.03 9.25 12.37
CA ILE A 468 -25.66 9.81 11.17
C ILE A 468 -26.75 10.76 11.64
N SER A 469 -26.63 12.04 11.31
CA SER A 469 -27.60 13.09 11.62
C SER A 469 -28.22 13.62 10.33
N GLY A 470 -29.53 13.90 10.33
CA GLY A 470 -30.27 14.32 9.15
C GLY A 470 -31.06 13.21 8.45
N LEU A 471 -31.38 12.11 9.15
CA LEU A 471 -32.18 11.01 8.59
C LEU A 471 -33.64 11.41 8.40
N THR A 472 -34.23 10.99 7.27
CA THR A 472 -35.66 11.09 6.96
C THR A 472 -36.27 9.70 6.83
N LEU A 473 -37.56 9.61 6.51
CA LEU A 473 -38.22 8.34 6.20
C LEU A 473 -38.01 7.89 4.74
N ASP A 474 -37.24 8.64 3.94
CA ASP A 474 -36.93 8.24 2.56
C ASP A 474 -36.00 7.01 2.58
N ALA A 475 -36.34 6.00 1.77
CA ALA A 475 -35.55 4.79 1.57
C ALA A 475 -35.23 4.58 0.07
N SER A 476 -35.31 5.64 -0.72
CA SER A 476 -35.06 5.64 -2.16
C SER A 476 -33.58 5.49 -2.50
N GLU A 477 -33.30 5.24 -3.79
CA GLU A 477 -31.94 5.29 -4.34
C GLU A 477 -31.29 6.67 -4.19
N LYS A 478 -32.10 7.74 -4.20
CA LYS A 478 -31.63 9.11 -4.00
C LYS A 478 -31.11 9.28 -2.56
N GLN A 479 -31.87 8.80 -1.58
CA GLN A 479 -31.42 8.83 -0.19
C GLN A 479 -30.14 8.02 0.03
N LEU A 480 -30.01 6.83 -0.58
CA LEU A 480 -28.76 6.07 -0.50
C LEU A 480 -27.58 6.85 -1.10
N SER A 481 -27.81 7.53 -2.21
CA SER A 481 -26.78 8.34 -2.87
C SER A 481 -26.33 9.51 -1.96
N LEU A 482 -27.28 10.16 -1.26
CA LEU A 482 -26.97 11.18 -0.25
C LEU A 482 -26.21 10.61 0.94
N LEU A 483 -26.63 9.46 1.49
CA LEU A 483 -25.91 8.75 2.56
C LEU A 483 -24.48 8.41 2.17
N TYR A 484 -24.29 7.90 0.96
CA TYR A 484 -22.97 7.64 0.40
C TYR A 484 -22.14 8.93 0.27
N LEU A 485 -22.70 10.02 -0.27
CA LEU A 485 -22.00 11.32 -0.34
C LEU A 485 -21.62 11.85 1.04
N GLY A 486 -22.54 11.86 2.00
CA GLY A 486 -22.29 12.29 3.37
C GLY A 486 -21.20 11.46 4.05
N THR A 487 -21.13 10.17 3.74
CA THR A 487 -20.08 9.27 4.23
C THR A 487 -18.72 9.55 3.58
N VAL A 488 -18.67 9.79 2.26
CA VAL A 488 -17.46 10.23 1.56
C VAL A 488 -16.92 11.53 2.17
N GLN A 489 -17.81 12.51 2.40
CA GLN A 489 -17.47 13.77 3.05
C GLN A 489 -16.94 13.57 4.47
N ALA A 490 -17.58 12.70 5.27
CA ALA A 490 -17.14 12.38 6.63
C ALA A 490 -15.75 11.76 6.69
N ILE A 491 -15.44 10.84 5.77
CA ILE A 491 -14.10 10.26 5.64
C ILE A 491 -13.08 11.37 5.31
N ALA A 492 -13.41 12.27 4.38
CA ALA A 492 -12.57 13.41 4.03
C ALA A 492 -12.40 14.41 5.19
N TYR A 493 -13.43 14.67 6.01
CA TYR A 493 -13.32 15.48 7.23
C TYR A 493 -12.38 14.83 8.26
N GLY A 494 -12.41 13.49 8.38
CA GLY A 494 -11.44 12.74 9.17
C GLY A 494 -10.00 12.92 8.64
N THR A 495 -9.81 12.88 7.32
CA THR A 495 -8.50 13.18 6.70
C THR A 495 -8.06 14.63 6.98
N ARG A 496 -8.96 15.62 6.81
CA ARG A 496 -8.67 17.02 7.16
C ARG A 496 -8.23 17.16 8.60
N HIS A 497 -8.90 16.48 9.52
CA HIS A 497 -8.56 16.51 10.93
C HIS A 497 -7.17 15.93 11.21
N ILE A 498 -6.80 14.83 10.55
CA ILE A 498 -5.44 14.26 10.63
C ILE A 498 -4.40 15.24 10.09
N VAL A 499 -4.65 15.85 8.92
CA VAL A 499 -3.73 16.81 8.29
C VAL A 499 -3.53 18.04 9.17
N GLU A 500 -4.62 18.66 9.65
CA GLU A 500 -4.56 19.83 10.53
C GLU A 500 -3.84 19.50 11.85
N HIS A 501 -4.09 18.32 12.43
CA HIS A 501 -3.43 17.88 13.65
C HIS A 501 -1.93 17.62 13.44
N CYS A 502 -1.54 16.99 12.33
CA CYS A 502 -0.13 16.83 12.00
C CYS A 502 0.57 18.18 11.79
N ASN A 503 -0.09 19.12 11.08
CA ASN A 503 0.45 20.44 10.81
C ASN A 503 0.60 21.29 12.08
N SER A 504 -0.34 21.18 13.03
CA SER A 504 -0.22 21.87 14.32
C SER A 504 0.92 21.34 15.20
N HIS A 505 1.46 20.16 14.87
CA HIS A 505 2.59 19.53 15.56
C HIS A 505 3.90 19.51 14.73
N GLY A 506 4.02 20.39 13.73
CA GLY A 506 5.30 20.68 13.06
C GLY A 506 5.42 20.18 11.62
N HIS A 507 4.46 19.41 11.11
CA HIS A 507 4.37 19.15 9.67
C HIS A 507 3.92 20.41 8.91
N LYS A 508 4.11 20.44 7.59
CA LYS A 508 3.68 21.52 6.70
C LYS A 508 3.00 20.96 5.45
N ILE A 509 2.10 20.00 5.65
CA ILE A 509 1.41 19.26 4.60
C ILE A 509 0.47 20.21 3.86
N ASP A 510 0.64 20.28 2.54
CA ASP A 510 -0.22 21.02 1.61
C ASP A 510 -0.60 20.20 0.36
N THR A 511 0.00 19.01 0.22
CA THR A 511 -0.15 18.14 -0.94
C THR A 511 -0.41 16.71 -0.46
N LEU A 512 -1.44 16.07 -1.00
CA LEU A 512 -1.76 14.68 -0.74
C LEU A 512 -1.40 13.82 -1.96
N LEU A 513 -0.85 12.64 -1.73
CA LEU A 513 -0.56 11.65 -2.77
C LEU A 513 -1.48 10.47 -2.53
N ALA A 514 -2.49 10.25 -3.38
CA ALA A 514 -3.48 9.21 -3.15
C ALA A 514 -3.23 7.99 -4.04
N CYS A 515 -3.24 6.81 -3.44
CA CYS A 515 -3.16 5.53 -4.14
C CYS A 515 -4.15 4.51 -3.55
N GLY A 516 -4.23 3.33 -4.18
CA GLY A 516 -5.16 2.27 -3.77
C GLY A 516 -6.55 2.38 -4.41
N GLY A 517 -7.44 1.45 -4.04
CA GLY A 517 -8.71 1.22 -4.73
C GLY A 517 -9.66 2.42 -4.71
N LEU A 518 -9.77 3.10 -3.56
CA LEU A 518 -10.65 4.27 -3.44
C LEU A 518 -10.13 5.48 -4.23
N ALA A 519 -8.83 5.55 -4.53
CA ALA A 519 -8.28 6.63 -5.33
C ALA A 519 -8.76 6.62 -6.79
N LYS A 520 -9.36 5.51 -7.25
CA LYS A 520 -10.01 5.39 -8.56
C LYS A 520 -11.39 6.10 -8.60
N ASN A 521 -11.95 6.45 -7.45
CA ASN A 521 -13.25 7.11 -7.35
C ASN A 521 -13.09 8.63 -7.39
N HIS A 522 -13.47 9.23 -8.52
CA HIS A 522 -13.31 10.67 -8.75
C HIS A 522 -14.05 11.53 -7.72
N LEU A 523 -15.27 11.15 -7.32
CA LEU A 523 -16.01 11.88 -6.29
C LEU A 523 -15.26 11.86 -4.96
N TYR A 524 -14.74 10.69 -4.57
CA TYR A 524 -13.96 10.55 -3.35
C TYR A 524 -12.75 11.48 -3.34
N ILE A 525 -11.96 11.47 -4.42
CA ILE A 525 -10.76 12.30 -4.53
C ILE A 525 -11.09 13.80 -4.58
N GLN A 526 -12.09 14.22 -5.36
CA GLN A 526 -12.47 15.63 -5.43
C GLN A 526 -12.98 16.15 -4.07
N GLN A 527 -13.82 15.37 -3.36
CA GLN A 527 -14.26 15.75 -2.02
C GLN A 527 -13.09 15.85 -1.03
N HIS A 528 -12.08 14.97 -1.11
CA HIS A 528 -10.89 15.10 -0.28
C HIS A 528 -10.10 16.38 -0.60
N ALA A 529 -9.94 16.75 -1.88
CA ALA A 529 -9.26 17.98 -2.27
C ALA A 529 -10.01 19.21 -1.74
N ASP A 530 -11.32 19.28 -1.98
CA ASP A 530 -12.17 20.40 -1.56
C ASP A 530 -12.21 20.58 -0.04
N ILE A 531 -12.29 19.47 0.70
CA ILE A 531 -12.44 19.49 2.17
C ILE A 531 -11.11 19.80 2.86
N THR A 532 -10.02 19.19 2.42
CA THR A 532 -8.69 19.39 3.03
C THR A 532 -8.03 20.69 2.59
N GLY A 533 -8.46 21.25 1.44
CA GLY A 533 -7.79 22.38 0.80
C GLY A 533 -6.41 22.05 0.23
N CYS A 534 -6.03 20.77 0.20
CA CYS A 534 -4.77 20.30 -0.36
C CYS A 534 -4.95 19.90 -1.83
N SER A 535 -3.91 20.09 -2.66
CA SER A 535 -3.87 19.43 -3.97
C SER A 535 -3.71 17.92 -3.77
N ILE A 536 -4.31 17.12 -4.64
CA ILE A 536 -4.17 15.67 -4.62
C ILE A 536 -3.52 15.21 -5.91
N ILE A 537 -2.40 14.50 -5.79
CA ILE A 537 -1.71 13.90 -6.92
C ILE A 537 -2.03 12.41 -6.96
N LEU A 538 -2.53 11.96 -8.10
CA LEU A 538 -2.71 10.55 -8.44
C LEU A 538 -1.49 10.09 -9.24
N PRO A 539 -0.84 8.97 -8.86
CA PRO A 539 0.31 8.45 -9.58
C PRO A 539 -0.09 7.95 -10.98
N ARG A 540 0.88 7.91 -11.90
CA ARG A 540 0.73 7.29 -13.22
C ARG A 540 0.37 5.81 -13.06
N GLU A 541 1.07 5.11 -12.17
CA GLU A 541 0.80 3.71 -11.88
C GLU A 541 -0.13 3.52 -10.69
N SER A 542 -1.31 2.96 -10.99
CA SER A 542 -2.34 2.70 -9.99
C SER A 542 -1.99 1.57 -9.02
N GLU A 543 -1.10 0.65 -9.40
CA GLU A 543 -0.62 -0.46 -8.56
C GLU A 543 0.60 -0.04 -7.73
N SER A 544 0.42 0.97 -6.88
CA SER A 544 1.54 1.64 -6.19
C SER A 544 2.26 0.76 -5.18
N VAL A 545 1.57 -0.20 -4.54
CA VAL A 545 2.22 -1.15 -3.62
C VAL A 545 3.17 -2.07 -4.38
N LEU A 546 2.75 -2.58 -5.54
CA LEU A 546 3.61 -3.39 -6.42
C LEU A 546 4.80 -2.58 -6.93
N LEU A 547 4.59 -1.32 -7.33
CA LEU A 547 5.70 -0.45 -7.76
C LEU A 547 6.68 -0.17 -6.60
N GLY A 548 6.17 0.09 -5.40
CA GLY A 548 6.98 0.27 -4.21
C GLY A 548 7.83 -0.97 -3.89
N ALA A 549 7.24 -2.16 -3.97
CA ALA A 549 7.97 -3.42 -3.81
C ALA A 549 9.05 -3.59 -4.91
N ALA A 550 8.74 -3.28 -6.17
CA ALA A 550 9.71 -3.33 -7.27
C ALA A 550 10.88 -2.35 -7.07
N ILE A 551 10.62 -1.15 -6.53
CA ILE A 551 11.64 -0.16 -6.14
C ILE A 551 12.63 -0.76 -5.12
N LEU A 552 12.16 -1.52 -4.12
CA LEU A 552 13.03 -2.21 -3.15
C LEU A 552 13.98 -3.19 -3.85
N GLY A 553 13.46 -3.97 -4.80
CA GLY A 553 14.26 -4.87 -5.63
C GLY A 553 15.30 -4.14 -6.48
N ALA A 554 14.92 -3.03 -7.11
CA ALA A 554 15.81 -2.25 -7.97
C ALA A 554 17.02 -1.68 -7.19
N VAL A 555 16.79 -1.24 -5.95
CA VAL A 555 17.86 -0.82 -5.03
C VAL A 555 18.77 -1.99 -4.67
N ALA A 556 18.20 -3.15 -4.33
CA ALA A 556 18.96 -4.35 -4.01
C ALA A 556 19.84 -4.84 -5.19
N ALA A 557 19.35 -4.69 -6.42
CA ALA A 557 20.11 -4.94 -7.64
C ALA A 557 21.15 -3.85 -7.98
N LYS A 558 21.32 -2.86 -7.11
CA LYS A 558 22.27 -1.74 -7.25
C LYS A 558 22.07 -0.94 -8.55
N LYS A 559 20.83 -0.86 -9.04
CA LYS A 559 20.48 0.03 -10.17
C LYS A 559 20.43 1.49 -9.76
N TYR A 560 20.11 1.73 -8.50
CA TYR A 560 20.07 3.06 -7.90
C TYR A 560 20.92 3.06 -6.64
N SER A 561 21.56 4.19 -6.35
CA SER A 561 22.42 4.41 -5.17
C SER A 561 21.64 4.47 -3.87
N SER A 562 20.38 4.88 -3.92
CA SER A 562 19.51 5.02 -2.75
C SER A 562 18.05 4.71 -3.10
N LEU A 563 17.25 4.42 -2.09
CA LEU A 563 15.80 4.28 -2.24
C LEU A 563 15.16 5.54 -2.83
N ARG A 564 15.66 6.72 -2.44
CA ARG A 564 15.12 7.98 -2.94
C ARG A 564 15.43 8.22 -4.42
N ASP A 565 16.59 7.81 -4.89
CA ASP A 565 16.94 7.91 -6.32
C ASP A 565 16.06 6.96 -7.15
N ALA A 566 15.81 5.75 -6.65
CA ALA A 566 14.89 4.81 -7.28
C ALA A 566 13.44 5.35 -7.30
N MET A 567 12.97 5.94 -6.21
CA MET A 567 11.67 6.62 -6.15
C MET A 567 11.57 7.72 -7.22
N LYS A 568 12.52 8.66 -7.25
CA LYS A 568 12.52 9.74 -8.26
C LYS A 568 12.52 9.24 -9.71
N ALA A 569 13.18 8.10 -9.97
CA ALA A 569 13.27 7.55 -11.32
C ALA A 569 12.02 6.76 -11.74
N LEU A 570 11.38 6.05 -10.81
CA LEU A 570 10.31 5.09 -11.10
C LEU A 570 8.91 5.62 -10.76
N ASN A 571 8.80 6.56 -9.81
CA ASN A 571 7.55 7.27 -9.55
C ASN A 571 7.26 8.29 -10.65
N ALA A 572 5.99 8.49 -10.96
CA ALA A 572 5.56 9.54 -11.88
C ALA A 572 4.16 10.04 -11.50
N ALA A 573 3.96 11.35 -11.56
CA ALA A 573 2.62 11.92 -11.45
C ALA A 573 1.79 11.55 -12.68
N GLY A 574 0.53 11.18 -12.46
CA GLY A 574 -0.46 10.94 -13.51
C GLY A 574 -1.39 12.15 -13.64
N GLN A 575 -2.17 12.43 -12.61
CA GLN A 575 -3.15 13.51 -12.58
C GLN A 575 -3.02 14.35 -11.31
N VAL A 576 -3.21 15.65 -11.41
CA VAL A 576 -3.30 16.56 -10.25
C VAL A 576 -4.73 17.08 -10.16
N ILE A 577 -5.34 16.87 -9.00
CA ILE A 577 -6.68 17.34 -8.63
C ILE A 577 -6.50 18.53 -7.70
N TYR A 578 -7.13 19.64 -8.02
CA TYR A 578 -7.10 20.85 -7.21
C TYR A 578 -8.40 21.01 -6.43
N PRO A 579 -8.35 21.60 -5.23
CA PRO A 579 -9.55 22.07 -4.55
C PRO A 579 -10.33 23.02 -5.47
N SER A 580 -11.65 23.02 -5.36
CA SER A 580 -12.52 23.92 -6.08
C SER A 580 -12.11 25.38 -5.90
N SER A 581 -12.07 26.12 -7.01
CA SER A 581 -11.82 27.56 -7.00
C SER A 581 -13.03 28.39 -6.56
N ASP A 582 -14.21 27.76 -6.42
CA ASP A 582 -15.40 28.43 -5.90
C ASP A 582 -15.31 28.59 -4.38
N PRO A 583 -15.23 29.83 -3.85
CA PRO A 583 -15.11 30.06 -2.41
C PRO A 583 -16.32 29.56 -1.61
N ARG A 584 -17.48 29.38 -2.25
CA ARG A 584 -18.67 28.82 -1.60
C ARG A 584 -18.48 27.37 -1.18
N VAL A 585 -17.73 26.58 -1.96
CA VAL A 585 -17.42 25.17 -1.66
C VAL A 585 -16.58 25.07 -0.40
N LYS A 586 -15.50 25.86 -0.30
CA LYS A 586 -14.66 25.90 0.90
C LYS A 586 -15.47 26.32 2.13
N LYS A 587 -16.26 27.40 2.01
CA LYS A 587 -17.09 27.91 3.11
C LYS A 587 -18.10 26.85 3.60
N PHE A 588 -18.70 26.10 2.69
CA PHE A 588 -19.59 25.00 3.01
C PHE A 588 -18.89 23.88 3.79
N HIS A 589 -17.73 23.43 3.31
CA HIS A 589 -16.97 22.38 3.98
C HIS A 589 -16.38 22.82 5.31
N ASP A 590 -15.99 24.10 5.48
CA ASP A 590 -15.59 24.65 6.77
C ASP A 590 -16.75 24.58 7.79
N ALA A 591 -17.96 24.93 7.39
CA ALA A 591 -19.14 24.82 8.26
C ALA A 591 -19.46 23.36 8.63
N LYS A 592 -19.44 22.45 7.64
CA LYS A 592 -19.65 21.01 7.90
C LYS A 592 -18.53 20.39 8.73
N TYR A 593 -17.30 20.89 8.62
CA TYR A 593 -16.19 20.43 9.45
C TYR A 593 -16.39 20.81 10.92
N CYS A 594 -16.89 22.02 11.22
CA CYS A 594 -17.27 22.37 12.59
C CYS A 594 -18.32 21.39 13.15
N ILE A 595 -19.38 21.12 12.39
CA ILE A 595 -20.43 20.15 12.77
C ILE A 595 -19.83 18.74 13.00
N PHE A 596 -18.93 18.29 12.11
CA PHE A 596 -18.23 17.02 12.26
C PHE A 596 -17.47 16.92 13.60
N ARG A 597 -16.80 18.00 14.03
CA ARG A 597 -16.11 18.05 15.35
C ARG A 597 -17.13 18.01 16.50
N GLU A 598 -18.20 18.79 16.41
CA GLU A 598 -19.28 18.85 17.41
C GLU A 598 -19.96 17.48 17.61
N LEU A 599 -20.16 16.68 16.56
CA LEU A 599 -20.74 15.34 16.67
C LEU A 599 -19.92 14.43 17.59
N TYR A 600 -18.58 14.53 17.56
CA TYR A 600 -17.73 13.77 18.46
C TYR A 600 -17.85 14.26 19.92
N GLU A 601 -17.90 15.58 20.14
CA GLU A 601 -18.08 16.17 21.47
C GLU A 601 -19.45 15.80 22.08
N GLN A 602 -20.52 15.81 21.28
CA GLN A 602 -21.85 15.36 21.68
C GLN A 602 -21.82 13.89 22.12
N GLN A 603 -21.13 13.04 21.36
CA GLN A 603 -20.95 11.64 21.73
C GLN A 603 -20.26 11.48 23.10
N LEU A 604 -19.20 12.25 23.38
CA LEU A 604 -18.54 12.21 24.69
C LEU A 604 -19.49 12.64 25.82
N SER A 605 -20.26 13.70 25.59
CA SER A 605 -21.29 14.17 26.53
C SER A 605 -22.34 13.10 26.83
N HIS A 606 -22.85 12.41 25.80
CA HIS A 606 -23.81 11.31 25.98
C HIS A 606 -23.23 10.16 26.82
N ARG A 607 -21.98 9.76 26.54
CA ARG A 607 -21.30 8.70 27.32
C ARG A 607 -21.12 9.08 28.78
N ALA A 608 -20.72 10.32 29.06
CA ALA A 608 -20.55 10.81 30.42
C ALA A 608 -21.87 10.77 31.20
N ARG A 609 -22.97 11.26 30.60
CA ARG A 609 -24.31 11.23 31.22
C ARG A 609 -24.78 9.81 31.51
N MET A 610 -24.58 8.87 30.58
CA MET A 610 -24.95 7.47 30.81
C MET A 610 -24.09 6.81 31.89
N LYS A 611 -22.79 7.14 31.96
CA LYS A 611 -21.92 6.66 33.04
C LYS A 611 -22.37 7.20 34.40
N GLU A 612 -22.73 8.47 34.48
CA GLU A 612 -23.26 9.10 35.70
C GLU A 612 -24.60 8.47 36.12
N ALA A 613 -25.51 8.21 35.17
CA ALA A 613 -26.79 7.58 35.46
C ALA A 613 -26.70 6.11 35.90
N LEU A 614 -25.57 5.44 35.61
CA LEU A 614 -25.31 4.04 35.97
C LEU A 614 -24.39 3.87 37.19
N ALA A 615 -23.77 4.95 37.67
CA ALA A 615 -22.93 4.98 38.87
C ALA A 615 -23.80 5.11 40.13
#